data_AF-A0A957W6J5-F1
#
_entry.id   AF-A0A957W6J5-F1
#
_cell.length_a   1.000
_cell.length_b   1.000
_cell.length_c   1.000
_cell.angle_alpha   90.00
_cell.angle_beta   90.00
_cell.angle_gamma   90.00
#
_symmetry.space_group_name_H-M   'P 1'
#
loop_
_entity.id
_entity.type
_entity.pdbx_description
1 polymer ?
#
loop_
_entity_poly.entity_id
_entity_poly.type
_entity_poly.pdbx_seq_one_letter_code
_entity_poly.pdbx_strand_id
1 'polypeptide(L)'
;MRGNVLKLIELAFDYVSAETEQQATQVYDQAAGLAPEITTFAVWLDLIKYMEQWNLSDEHQDPMGRASALQFFSTRQAELTSPQQET
;
A
#
# COMPACT_ATOMS: atom_id res chain seq x y z
N MET A 1 9.74 0.66 -12.98
CA MET A 1 8.61 1.09 -12.14
C MET A 1 7.66 -0.04 -11.75
N ARG A 2 7.14 -0.87 -12.68
CA ARG A 2 6.19 -1.96 -12.33
C ARG A 2 6.70 -2.98 -11.30
N GLY A 3 8.01 -3.26 -11.28
CA GLY A 3 8.63 -4.14 -10.28
C GLY A 3 8.63 -3.55 -8.85
N ASN A 4 8.81 -2.23 -8.72
CA ASN A 4 8.79 -1.58 -7.40
C ASN A 4 7.38 -1.58 -6.80
N VAL A 5 6.34 -1.41 -7.62
CA VAL A 5 4.95 -1.44 -7.15
C VAL A 5 4.58 -2.81 -6.57
N LEU A 6 4.94 -3.90 -7.25
CA LEU A 6 4.70 -5.24 -6.73
C LEU A 6 5.45 -5.47 -5.40
N LYS A 7 6.69 -4.97 -5.30
CA LYS A 7 7.46 -5.09 -4.06
C LYS A 7 6.87 -4.24 -2.92
N LEU A 8 6.38 -3.04 -3.21
CA LEU A 8 5.68 -2.21 -2.24
C LEU A 8 4.40 -2.89 -1.73
N ILE A 9 3.65 -3.56 -2.61
CA ILE A 9 2.48 -4.34 -2.20
C ILE A 9 2.90 -5.48 -1.26
N GLU A 10 3.96 -6.23 -1.57
CA GLU A 10 4.49 -7.25 -0.66
C GLU A 10 4.85 -6.67 0.71
N LEU A 11 5.56 -5.53 0.73
CA LEU A 11 5.92 -4.85 1.96
C LEU A 11 4.69 -4.36 2.74
N ALA A 12 3.58 -4.02 2.09
CA ALA A 12 2.35 -3.68 2.80
C ALA A 12 1.78 -4.90 3.55
N PHE A 13 1.82 -6.09 2.95
CA PHE A 13 1.42 -7.33 3.63
C PHE A 13 2.35 -7.67 4.79
N ASP A 14 3.66 -7.53 4.59
CA ASP A 14 4.66 -7.77 5.64
C ASP A 14 4.49 -6.78 6.80
N TYR A 15 4.14 -5.52 6.51
CA TYR A 15 3.89 -4.48 7.52
C TYR A 15 2.65 -4.80 8.37
N VAL A 16 1.52 -5.11 7.73
CA VAL A 16 0.26 -5.44 8.43
C VAL A 16 0.37 -6.73 9.24
N SER A 17 1.24 -7.65 8.81
CA SER A 17 1.49 -8.92 9.50
C SER A 17 2.62 -8.84 10.52
N ALA A 18 3.25 -7.68 10.68
CA ALA A 18 4.39 -7.52 11.58
C ALA A 18 3.95 -7.68 13.04
N GLU A 19 4.63 -8.57 13.78
CA GLU A 19 4.32 -8.84 15.19
C GLU A 19 5.13 -7.93 16.14
N THR A 20 6.10 -7.19 15.60
CA THR A 20 7.01 -6.34 16.38
C THR A 20 7.25 -4.99 15.71
N GLU A 21 7.48 -3.97 16.53
CA GLU A 21 7.84 -2.63 16.06
C GLU A 21 9.12 -2.62 15.23
N GLN A 22 10.10 -3.47 15.58
CA GLN A 22 11.34 -3.58 14.82
C GLN A 22 11.10 -4.11 13.40
N GLN A 23 10.25 -5.14 13.24
CA GLN A 23 9.89 -5.65 11.91
C GLN A 23 9.13 -4.60 11.10
N ALA A 24 8.13 -3.95 11.70
CA ALA A 24 7.37 -2.88 11.06
C ALA A 24 8.29 -1.74 10.58
N THR A 25 9.26 -1.34 11.42
CA THR A 25 10.25 -0.30 11.09
C THR A 25 11.13 -0.72 9.91
N GLN A 26 11.66 -1.95 9.90
CA GLN A 26 12.47 -2.46 8.80
C GLN A 26 11.72 -2.51 7.46
N VAL A 27 10.44 -2.87 7.50
CA VAL A 27 9.57 -2.91 6.32
C VAL A 27 9.29 -1.49 5.82
N TYR A 28 9.02 -0.55 6.74
CA TYR A 28 8.81 0.86 6.44
C TYR A 28 10.04 1.49 5.75
N ASP A 29 11.24 1.26 6.29
CA ASP A 29 12.48 1.81 5.72
C ASP A 29 12.73 1.26 4.31
N GLN A 30 12.45 -0.03 4.08
CA GLN A 30 12.54 -0.63 2.75
C GLN A 30 11.54 0.00 1.77
N ALA A 31 10.30 0.23 2.20
CA ALA A 31 9.29 0.86 1.36
C ALA A 31 9.66 2.30 1.00
N ALA A 32 10.19 3.07 1.97
CA ALA A 32 10.67 4.44 1.75
C ALA A 32 11.81 4.50 0.72
N GLY A 33 12.73 3.52 0.75
CA GLY A 33 13.81 3.41 -0.24
C GLY A 33 13.33 3.05 -1.65
N LEU A 34 12.21 2.32 -1.77
CA LEU A 34 11.65 1.88 -3.05
C LEU A 34 10.67 2.89 -3.69
N ALA A 35 10.09 3.76 -2.87
CA ALA A 35 9.14 4.81 -3.26
C ALA A 35 9.71 6.22 -2.97
N PRO A 36 10.73 6.68 -3.73
CA PRO A 36 11.34 8.00 -3.50
C PRO A 36 10.40 9.16 -3.81
N GLU A 37 9.36 8.93 -4.62
CA GLU A 37 8.31 9.91 -4.87
C GLU A 37 7.31 9.92 -3.72
N ILE A 38 7.08 11.10 -3.13
CA ILE A 38 6.16 11.31 -2.01
C ILE A 38 4.77 10.74 -2.31
N THR A 39 4.28 10.93 -3.54
CA THR A 39 2.98 10.42 -3.99
C THR A 39 2.92 8.89 -3.93
N THR A 40 3.95 8.21 -4.42
CA THR A 40 4.02 6.73 -4.41
C THR A 40 4.11 6.19 -2.98
N PHE A 41 4.87 6.84 -2.10
CA PHE A 41 4.96 6.45 -0.70
C PHE A 41 3.64 6.69 0.05
N ALA A 42 2.95 7.80 -0.24
CA ALA A 42 1.63 8.08 0.32
C ALA A 42 0.60 7.02 -0.09
N VAL A 43 0.60 6.57 -1.36
CA VAL A 43 -0.26 5.48 -1.83
C VAL A 43 0.01 4.18 -1.06
N TRP A 44 1.28 3.89 -0.77
CA TRP A 44 1.64 2.71 0.03
C TRP A 44 1.10 2.78 1.47
N LEU A 45 1.19 3.95 2.12
CA LEU A 45 0.60 4.17 3.44
C LEU A 45 -0.94 4.07 3.43
N ASP A 46 -1.57 4.60 2.38
CA ASP A 46 -3.03 4.48 2.19
C ASP A 46 -3.45 3.01 2.03
N LEU A 47 -2.65 2.21 1.31
CA LEU A 47 -2.89 0.78 1.15
C LEU A 47 -2.83 0.04 2.49
N ILE A 48 -1.85 0.33 3.36
CA ILE A 48 -1.75 -0.29 4.69
C ILE A 48 -3.02 -0.03 5.50
N LYS A 49 -3.45 1.24 5.58
CA LYS A 49 -4.67 1.62 6.30
C LYS A 49 -5.90 0.92 5.74
N TYR A 50 -5.99 0.82 4.41
CA TYR A 50 -7.09 0.15 3.74
C TYR A 50 -7.10 -1.36 4.05
N MET A 51 -5.94 -2.01 4.11
CA MET A 51 -5.80 -3.42 4.49
C MET A 51 -6.17 -3.68 5.96
N GLU A 52 -5.75 -2.81 6.87
CA GLU A 52 -6.11 -2.90 8.29
C GLU A 52 -7.63 -2.79 8.48
N GLN A 53 -8.26 -1.83 7.81
CA GLN A 53 -9.72 -1.68 7.83
C GLN A 53 -10.44 -2.89 7.21
N TRP A 54 -9.94 -3.38 6.07
CA TRP A 54 -10.50 -4.57 5.41
C TRP A 54 -10.50 -5.78 6.34
N ASN A 55 -9.36 -6.04 6.99
CA ASN A 55 -9.18 -7.21 7.85
C ASN A 55 -9.95 -7.11 9.18
N LEU A 56 -10.36 -5.91 9.58
CA LEU A 56 -11.19 -5.68 10.77
C LEU A 56 -12.70 -5.67 10.46
N SER A 57 -13.10 -5.64 9.19
CA SER A 57 -14.50 -5.58 8.78
C SER A 57 -15.13 -6.98 8.76
N ASP A 58 -16.23 -7.15 9.49
CA ASP A 58 -17.05 -8.38 9.45
C ASP A 58 -17.69 -8.62 8.06
N GLU A 59 -17.71 -7.61 7.18
CA GLU A 59 -18.23 -7.72 5.81
C GLU A 59 -17.29 -8.51 4.88
N HIS A 60 -16.01 -8.59 5.24
CA HIS A 60 -15.00 -9.27 4.45
C HIS A 60 -14.59 -10.58 5.16
N GLN A 61 -15.12 -11.70 4.68
CA GLN A 61 -14.81 -13.03 5.23
C GLN A 61 -13.37 -13.48 4.94
N ASP A 62 -12.73 -12.88 3.93
CA ASP A 62 -11.38 -13.21 3.49
C ASP A 62 -10.45 -11.99 3.61
N PRO A 63 -9.19 -12.20 4.04
CA PRO A 63 -8.18 -11.13 4.05
C PRO A 63 -7.93 -10.63 2.64
N MET A 64 -7.48 -9.37 2.53
CA MET A 64 -7.26 -8.75 1.23
C MET A 64 -6.27 -9.55 0.36
N GLY A 65 -6.67 -9.85 -0.88
CA GLY A 65 -5.80 -10.50 -1.85
C GLY A 65 -4.82 -9.52 -2.52
N ARG A 66 -3.70 -10.06 -3.03
CA ARG A 66 -2.69 -9.28 -3.78
C ARG A 66 -3.25 -8.56 -5.01
N ALA A 67 -4.24 -9.15 -5.68
CA ALA A 67 -4.89 -8.54 -6.85
C ALA A 67 -5.69 -7.29 -6.45
N SER A 68 -6.44 -7.34 -5.35
CA SER A 68 -7.17 -6.20 -4.80
C SER A 68 -6.23 -5.10 -4.34
N ALA A 69 -5.12 -5.46 -3.67
CA ALA A 69 -4.08 -4.51 -3.27
C ALA A 69 -3.44 -3.82 -4.48
N LEU A 70 -3.14 -4.55 -5.56
CA LEU A 70 -2.62 -3.97 -6.81
C LEU A 70 -3.62 -3.03 -7.48
N GLN A 71 -4.91 -3.41 -7.50
CA GLN A 71 -5.95 -2.58 -8.06
C GLN A 71 -6.11 -1.27 -7.27
N PHE A 72 -6.14 -1.35 -5.94
CA PHE A 72 -6.17 -0.18 -5.06
C PHE A 72 -4.97 0.74 -5.34
N PHE A 73 -3.76 0.19 -5.30
CA PHE A 73 -2.53 0.95 -5.47
C PHE A 73 -2.51 1.67 -6.82
N SER A 74 -2.84 0.95 -7.90
CA SER A 74 -2.84 1.50 -9.26
C SER A 74 -3.88 2.61 -9.43
N THR A 75 -5.06 2.44 -8.84
CA THR A 75 -6.15 3.43 -8.90
C THR A 75 -5.76 4.69 -8.14
N ARG A 76 -5.30 4.54 -6.90
CA ARG A 76 -4.92 5.67 -6.04
C ARG A 76 -3.72 6.44 -6.59
N GLN A 77 -2.74 5.73 -7.14
CA GLN A 77 -1.62 6.36 -7.83
C GLN A 77 -2.12 7.22 -9.00
N ALA A 78 -3.00 6.68 -9.84
CA ALA A 78 -3.53 7.41 -10.98
C ALA A 78 -4.31 8.66 -10.56
N GLU A 79 -5.12 8.58 -9.49
CA GLU A 79 -5.85 9.73 -8.94
C GLU A 79 -4.92 10.86 -8.48
N LEU A 80 -3.81 10.52 -7.83
CA LEU A 80 -2.86 11.50 -7.29
C LEU A 80 -1.90 12.05 -8.35
N THR A 81 -1.66 11.32 -9.44
CA THR A 81 -0.79 11.77 -10.54
C THR A 81 -1.55 12.39 -11.71
N SER A 82 -2.86 12.23 -11.77
CA SER A 82 -3.67 12.89 -12.80
C SER A 82 -3.77 14.38 -12.47
N PRO A 83 -3.44 15.29 -13.40
CA PRO A 83 -3.73 16.69 -13.20
C PRO A 83 -5.23 16.81 -12.97
N GLN A 84 -5.65 17.39 -11.83
CA GLN A 84 -7.03 17.79 -11.62
C GLN A 84 -7.44 18.60 -12.85
N GLN A 85 -8.25 18.01 -13.73
CA GLN A 85 -8.88 18.75 -14.81
C GLN A 85 -9.89 19.65 -14.12
N GLU A 86 -9.45 20.86 -13.78
CA GLU A 86 -10.34 21.97 -13.40
C GLU A 86 -11.33 22.15 -14.56
N THR A 87 -12.58 21.76 -14.32
CA THR A 87 -13.75 22.16 -15.12
C THR A 87 -14.35 23.44 -14.58
#